data_AF-X0WRY2-F1
#
_entry.id   AF-X0WRY2-F1
#
_cell.length_a   1.000
_cell.length_b   1.000
_cell.length_c   1.000
_cell.angle_alpha   90.00
_cell.angle_beta   90.00
_cell.angle_gamma   90.00
#
_symmetry.space_group_name_H-M   'P 1'
#
loop_
_entity.id
_entity.type
_entity.pdbx_description
1 polymer ?
#
loop_
_entity_poly.entity_id
_entity_poly.type
_entity_poly.pdbx_seq_one_letter_code
_entity_poly.pdbx_strand_id
1 'polypeptide(L)'
;PKYDKPYFYYIKNLIKNLFRIEPKINITKNNLLVLTVSSKELCEFIHKKFNLPYGNKIKNKIKIPTQIIKDKILIKACLRGLIDTDGFIGKSNNRLKIIFTSYNKGLLRQVALLNRNLGFSDKYYKNNNIEICSKYKIISYLNTIGSSNIRHIIRFKEMLNNNKLLYKEEVLGYYSKYSNLKLPCYGSVV
;
A
#
# COMPACT_ATOMS: atom_id res chain seq x y z
N PRO A 1 -9.82 2.40 -12.49
CA PRO A 1 -8.62 1.82 -13.14
C PRO A 1 -7.51 2.80 -13.55
N LYS A 2 -7.79 3.90 -14.28
CA LYS A 2 -6.73 4.73 -14.89
C LYS A 2 -5.66 5.22 -13.90
N TYR A 3 -6.09 5.57 -12.68
CA TYR A 3 -5.22 6.10 -11.62
C TYR A 3 -4.31 5.08 -10.94
N ASP A 4 -4.58 3.79 -11.10
CA ASP A 4 -3.80 2.71 -10.47
C ASP A 4 -3.06 1.87 -11.53
N LYS A 5 -3.27 2.16 -12.82
CA LYS A 5 -2.61 1.48 -13.94
C LYS A 5 -1.08 1.44 -13.79
N PRO A 6 -0.37 2.55 -13.45
CA PRO A 6 1.08 2.49 -13.24
C PRO A 6 1.49 1.54 -12.10
N TYR A 7 0.72 1.52 -11.01
CA TYR A 7 0.98 0.64 -9.88
C TYR A 7 0.81 -0.84 -10.26
N PHE A 8 -0.19 -1.17 -11.09
CA PHE A 8 -0.37 -2.53 -11.61
C PHE A 8 0.81 -2.99 -12.47
N TYR A 9 1.37 -2.13 -13.32
CA TYR A 9 2.59 -2.47 -14.09
C TYR A 9 3.82 -2.62 -13.19
N TYR A 10 3.95 -1.79 -12.16
CA TYR A 10 5.00 -1.96 -11.16
C TYR A 10 4.90 -3.34 -10.48
N ILE A 11 3.72 -3.74 -10.01
CA ILE A 11 3.51 -5.05 -9.38
C ILE A 11 3.72 -6.19 -10.38
N LYS A 12 3.27 -6.03 -11.63
CA LYS A 12 3.51 -7.00 -12.70
C LYS A 12 5.00 -7.28 -12.90
N ASN A 13 5.81 -6.23 -13.01
CA ASN A 13 7.25 -6.33 -13.17
C ASN A 13 7.93 -6.91 -11.92
N LEU A 14 7.47 -6.53 -10.73
CA LEU A 14 7.99 -7.08 -9.47
C LEU A 14 7.80 -8.60 -9.41
N ILE A 15 6.60 -9.09 -9.74
CA ILE A 15 6.30 -10.54 -9.75
C ILE A 15 7.13 -11.26 -10.82
N LYS A 16 7.23 -10.68 -12.02
CA LYS A 16 8.07 -11.23 -13.10
C LYS A 16 9.53 -11.36 -12.70
N ASN A 17 10.08 -10.35 -12.03
CA ASN A 17 11.48 -10.36 -11.60
C ASN A 17 11.74 -11.37 -10.48
N LEU A 18 10.81 -11.47 -9.51
CA LEU A 18 10.97 -12.34 -8.34
C LEU A 18 10.73 -13.82 -8.67
N PHE A 19 9.70 -14.11 -9.47
CA PHE A 19 9.22 -15.49 -9.67
C PHE A 19 9.35 -15.99 -11.10
N ARG A 20 9.81 -15.14 -12.04
CA ARG A 20 9.89 -15.46 -13.48
C ARG A 20 8.54 -15.89 -14.08
N ILE A 21 7.43 -15.48 -13.47
CA ILE A 21 6.06 -15.72 -13.94
C ILE A 21 5.53 -14.42 -14.52
N GLU A 22 4.93 -14.47 -15.71
CA GLU A 22 4.31 -13.32 -16.38
C GLU A 22 2.85 -13.14 -15.90
N PRO A 23 2.53 -12.11 -15.09
CA PRO A 23 1.16 -11.88 -14.63
C PRO A 23 0.28 -11.29 -15.73
N LYS A 24 -1.00 -11.62 -15.72
CA LYS A 24 -2.00 -11.02 -16.63
C LYS A 24 -2.70 -9.85 -15.94
N ILE A 25 -2.82 -8.72 -16.64
CA ILE A 25 -3.62 -7.57 -16.19
C ILE A 25 -4.88 -7.52 -17.05
N ASN A 26 -6.05 -7.58 -16.42
CA ASN A 26 -7.34 -7.45 -17.07
C ASN A 26 -8.14 -6.29 -16.47
N ILE A 27 -9.05 -5.71 -17.27
CA ILE A 27 -10.05 -4.74 -16.78
C ILE A 27 -11.39 -5.45 -16.77
N THR A 28 -12.09 -5.42 -15.63
CA THR A 28 -13.43 -6.01 -15.51
C THR A 28 -14.51 -5.08 -16.07
N LYS A 29 -15.71 -5.61 -16.28
CA LYS A 29 -16.91 -4.82 -16.67
C LYS A 29 -17.19 -3.66 -15.70
N ASN A 30 -16.81 -3.80 -14.43
CA ASN A 30 -16.99 -2.78 -13.39
C ASN A 30 -15.80 -1.81 -13.30
N ASN A 31 -14.96 -1.73 -14.34
CA ASN A 31 -13.83 -0.81 -14.42
C ASN A 31 -12.77 -1.04 -13.31
N LEU A 32 -12.61 -2.29 -12.89
CA LEU A 32 -11.58 -2.72 -11.93
C LEU A 32 -10.39 -3.32 -12.66
N LEU A 33 -9.17 -2.96 -12.24
CA LEU A 33 -7.97 -3.66 -12.69
C LEU A 33 -7.79 -4.92 -11.84
N VAL A 34 -7.53 -6.04 -12.50
CA VAL A 34 -7.25 -7.34 -11.87
C VAL A 34 -5.91 -7.84 -12.37
N LEU A 35 -5.01 -8.14 -11.45
CA LEU A 35 -3.73 -8.77 -11.73
C LEU A 35 -3.80 -10.22 -11.29
N THR A 36 -3.67 -11.14 -12.25
CA THR A 36 -3.78 -12.57 -12.03
C THR A 36 -2.44 -13.25 -12.25
N VAL A 37 -2.06 -14.09 -11.30
CA VAL A 37 -0.92 -15.02 -11.41
C VAL A 37 -1.46 -16.43 -11.29
N SER A 38 -1.26 -17.25 -12.31
CA SER A 38 -1.73 -18.63 -12.37
C SER A 38 -0.54 -19.58 -12.27
N SER A 39 -0.09 -19.85 -11.05
CA SER A 39 0.95 -20.86 -10.76
C SER A 39 0.59 -21.60 -9.49
N LYS A 40 0.56 -22.93 -9.58
CA LYS A 40 0.32 -23.82 -8.45
C LYS A 40 1.52 -23.80 -7.51
N GLU A 41 2.71 -23.81 -8.07
CA GLU A 41 4.00 -23.80 -7.38
C GLU A 41 4.13 -22.54 -6.52
N LEU A 42 3.79 -21.36 -7.06
CA LEU A 42 3.82 -20.11 -6.30
C LEU A 42 2.79 -20.12 -5.17
N CYS A 43 1.57 -20.59 -5.44
CA CYS A 43 0.54 -20.71 -4.41
C CYS A 43 0.98 -21.65 -3.26
N GLU A 44 1.55 -22.80 -3.60
CA GLU A 44 2.08 -23.76 -2.64
C GLU A 44 3.26 -23.19 -1.85
N PHE A 45 4.18 -22.52 -2.52
CA PHE A 45 5.31 -21.85 -1.86
C PHE A 45 4.82 -20.83 -0.84
N ILE A 46 3.88 -19.95 -1.24
CA ILE A 46 3.34 -18.92 -0.35
C ILE A 46 2.63 -19.56 0.85
N HIS A 47 1.84 -20.61 0.62
CA HIS A 47 1.17 -21.35 1.69
C HIS A 47 2.18 -22.01 2.65
N LYS A 48 3.10 -22.82 2.12
CA LYS A 48 4.09 -23.55 2.93
C LYS A 48 5.04 -22.61 3.67
N LYS A 49 5.49 -21.53 3.03
CA LYS A 49 6.49 -20.61 3.58
C LYS A 49 5.91 -19.59 4.56
N PHE A 50 4.72 -19.06 4.28
CA PHE A 50 4.13 -17.96 5.03
C PHE A 50 2.83 -18.32 5.74
N ASN A 51 2.39 -19.57 5.64
CA ASN A 51 1.11 -20.06 6.19
C ASN A 51 -0.09 -19.22 5.74
N LEU A 52 -0.06 -18.73 4.49
CA LEU A 52 -1.21 -18.00 3.94
C LEU A 52 -2.26 -19.02 3.45
N PRO A 53 -3.51 -18.92 3.90
CA PRO A 53 -4.53 -19.90 3.57
C PRO A 53 -4.97 -19.80 2.10
N TYR A 54 -5.32 -20.94 1.52
CA TYR A 54 -6.02 -20.99 0.23
C TYR A 54 -7.44 -20.41 0.37
N GLY A 55 -8.03 -20.00 -0.75
CA GLY A 55 -9.43 -19.58 -0.82
C GLY A 55 -9.73 -18.24 -0.13
N ASN A 56 -10.89 -18.15 0.55
CA ASN A 56 -11.42 -16.89 1.06
C ASN A 56 -10.63 -16.37 2.28
N LYS A 57 -9.83 -15.34 2.04
CA LYS A 57 -8.93 -14.72 3.04
C LYS A 57 -9.65 -14.09 4.23
N ILE A 58 -10.89 -13.63 4.06
CA ILE A 58 -11.69 -13.03 5.15
C ILE A 58 -12.24 -14.14 6.04
N LYS A 59 -12.87 -15.16 5.45
CA LYS A 59 -13.37 -16.33 6.20
C LYS A 59 -12.24 -17.03 6.96
N ASN A 60 -11.07 -17.13 6.33
CA ASN A 60 -9.88 -17.74 6.91
C ASN A 60 -9.07 -16.81 7.84
N LYS A 61 -9.62 -15.61 8.16
CA LYS A 61 -9.04 -14.64 9.11
C LYS A 61 -7.54 -14.43 8.91
N ILE A 62 -7.14 -14.18 7.66
CA ILE A 62 -5.73 -14.02 7.28
C ILE A 62 -5.00 -13.04 8.21
N LYS A 63 -3.77 -13.38 8.57
CA LYS A 63 -2.91 -12.55 9.41
C LYS A 63 -1.61 -12.26 8.67
N ILE A 64 -0.91 -11.20 9.08
CA ILE A 64 0.48 -10.97 8.66
C ILE A 64 1.32 -12.15 9.20
N PRO A 65 2.05 -12.88 8.34
CA PRO A 65 2.92 -13.97 8.73
C PRO A 65 3.96 -13.56 9.80
N THR A 66 4.26 -14.45 10.73
CA THR A 66 5.23 -14.17 11.81
C THR A 66 6.63 -13.94 11.28
N GLN A 67 7.00 -14.61 10.19
CA GLN A 67 8.25 -14.42 9.46
C GLN A 67 8.43 -12.96 9.01
N ILE A 68 7.33 -12.33 8.56
CA ILE A 68 7.33 -10.93 8.18
C ILE A 68 7.44 -10.04 9.41
N ILE A 69 6.67 -10.33 10.48
CA ILE A 69 6.67 -9.52 11.72
C ILE A 69 8.03 -9.53 12.43
N LYS A 70 8.79 -10.62 12.34
CA LYS A 70 10.10 -10.73 12.99
C LYS A 70 11.21 -9.95 12.28
N ASP A 71 10.97 -9.52 11.04
CA ASP A 71 11.96 -8.84 10.22
C ASP A 71 11.55 -7.38 9.98
N LYS A 72 12.37 -6.43 10.45
CA LYS A 72 12.09 -4.99 10.37
C LYS A 72 12.00 -4.49 8.92
N ILE A 73 12.74 -5.07 7.99
CA ILE A 73 12.71 -4.71 6.57
C ILE A 73 11.40 -5.22 5.95
N LEU A 74 11.03 -6.47 6.24
CA LEU A 74 9.80 -7.07 5.72
C LEU A 74 8.55 -6.40 6.29
N ILE A 75 8.54 -5.99 7.56
CA ILE A 75 7.43 -5.19 8.13
C ILE A 75 7.20 -3.94 7.29
N LYS A 76 8.26 -3.17 7.00
CA LYS A 76 8.14 -1.92 6.24
C LYS A 76 7.61 -2.18 4.83
N ALA A 77 8.14 -3.21 4.16
CA ALA A 77 7.67 -3.60 2.83
C ALA A 77 6.19 -4.07 2.85
N CYS A 78 5.79 -4.81 3.89
CA CYS A 78 4.42 -5.28 4.06
C CYS A 78 3.44 -4.13 4.29
N LEU A 79 3.75 -3.19 5.19
CA LEU A 79 2.94 -2.00 5.43
C LEU A 79 2.81 -1.13 4.18
N ARG A 80 3.90 -0.96 3.42
CA ARG A 80 3.87 -0.27 2.13
C ARG A 80 2.88 -0.92 1.17
N GLY A 81 2.97 -2.24 1.00
CA GLY A 81 2.06 -3.00 0.13
C GLY A 81 0.59 -2.85 0.54
N LEU A 82 0.29 -2.97 1.84
CA LEU A 82 -1.06 -2.81 2.38
C LEU A 82 -1.64 -1.41 2.14
N ILE A 83 -0.83 -0.35 2.34
CA ILE A 83 -1.28 1.01 2.07
C ILE A 83 -1.41 1.28 0.57
N ASP A 84 -0.50 0.76 -0.26
CA ASP A 84 -0.52 0.97 -1.71
C ASP A 84 -1.76 0.33 -2.38
N THR A 85 -2.31 -0.75 -1.80
CA THR A 85 -3.51 -1.45 -2.31
C THR A 85 -4.79 -0.99 -1.63
N ASP A 86 -4.90 -1.19 -0.32
CA ASP A 86 -6.14 -1.03 0.46
C ASP A 86 -6.14 0.24 1.31
N GLY A 87 -5.05 1.00 1.26
CA GLY A 87 -4.91 2.26 1.95
C GLY A 87 -5.40 3.46 1.14
N PHE A 88 -5.53 4.56 1.86
CA PHE A 88 -5.82 5.88 1.33
C PHE A 88 -4.77 6.85 1.83
N ILE A 89 -4.20 7.62 0.90
CA ILE A 89 -3.36 8.76 1.19
C ILE A 89 -3.95 9.95 0.45
N GLY A 90 -4.35 11.00 1.15
CA GLY A 90 -4.93 12.18 0.51
C GLY A 90 -5.72 13.08 1.45
N LYS A 91 -6.44 14.03 0.84
CA LYS A 91 -7.27 15.02 1.53
C LYS A 91 -8.50 14.36 2.17
N SER A 92 -8.68 14.56 3.47
CA SER A 92 -9.90 14.24 4.21
C SER A 92 -10.14 15.33 5.25
N ASN A 93 -11.30 15.98 5.20
CA ASN A 93 -11.67 17.12 6.07
C ASN A 93 -10.57 18.21 6.12
N ASN A 94 -10.09 18.62 4.94
CA ASN A 94 -8.99 19.60 4.76
C ASN A 94 -7.65 19.24 5.43
N ARG A 95 -7.44 17.96 5.78
CA ARG A 95 -6.15 17.47 6.32
C ARG A 95 -5.64 16.34 5.44
N LEU A 96 -4.31 16.24 5.32
CA LEU A 96 -3.71 15.04 4.75
C LEU A 96 -3.87 13.90 5.76
N LYS A 97 -4.30 12.74 5.28
CA LYS A 97 -4.39 11.52 6.09
C LYS A 97 -3.79 10.34 5.37
N ILE A 98 -3.24 9.41 6.16
CA ILE A 98 -3.00 8.03 5.75
C ILE A 98 -4.03 7.18 6.47
N ILE A 99 -4.81 6.40 5.72
CA ILE A 99 -5.87 5.55 6.26
C ILE A 99 -5.67 4.14 5.74
N PHE A 100 -5.81 3.14 6.61
CA PHE A 100 -5.93 1.73 6.22
C PHE A 100 -7.27 1.21 6.71
N THR A 101 -8.03 0.56 5.83
CA THR A 101 -9.36 0.03 6.15
C THR A 101 -9.40 -1.46 5.86
N SER A 102 -9.94 -2.25 6.79
CA SER A 102 -10.11 -3.69 6.56
C SER A 102 -11.25 -4.27 7.39
N TYR A 103 -12.10 -5.10 6.76
CA TYR A 103 -13.10 -5.89 7.47
C TYR A 103 -12.50 -7.01 8.33
N ASN A 104 -11.24 -7.39 8.07
CA ASN A 104 -10.53 -8.34 8.91
C ASN A 104 -9.94 -7.62 10.15
N LYS A 105 -10.69 -7.68 11.26
CA LYS A 105 -10.28 -7.07 12.54
C LYS A 105 -8.92 -7.58 13.05
N GLY A 106 -8.54 -8.81 12.73
CA GLY A 106 -7.23 -9.36 13.11
C GLY A 106 -6.08 -8.66 12.38
N LEU A 107 -6.20 -8.54 11.06
CA LEU A 107 -5.25 -7.79 10.22
C LEU A 107 -5.18 -6.32 10.64
N LEU A 108 -6.33 -5.68 10.89
CA LEU A 108 -6.39 -4.31 11.36
C LEU A 108 -5.60 -4.12 12.67
N ARG A 109 -5.83 -4.99 13.68
CA ARG A 109 -5.08 -4.94 14.94
C ARG A 109 -3.57 -5.11 14.73
N GLN A 110 -3.15 -6.00 13.83
CA GLN A 110 -1.72 -6.18 13.51
C GLN A 110 -1.12 -4.92 12.88
N VAL A 111 -1.79 -4.32 11.90
CA VAL A 111 -1.32 -3.08 11.26
C VAL A 111 -1.21 -1.93 12.28
N ALA A 112 -2.20 -1.80 13.16
CA ALA A 112 -2.19 -0.78 14.21
C ALA A 112 -1.03 -0.97 15.19
N LEU A 113 -0.78 -2.21 15.62
CA LEU A 113 0.34 -2.53 16.50
C LEU A 113 1.69 -2.23 15.82
N LEU A 114 1.85 -2.62 14.56
CA LEU A 114 3.07 -2.34 13.80
C LEU A 114 3.30 -0.83 13.62
N ASN A 115 2.25 -0.06 13.29
CA ASN A 115 2.33 1.40 13.21
C ASN A 115 2.70 2.02 14.57
N ARG A 116 2.17 1.52 15.69
CA ARG A 116 2.54 1.97 17.02
C ARG A 116 4.01 1.71 17.32
N ASN A 117 4.48 0.50 17.04
CA ASN A 117 5.87 0.09 17.28
C ASN A 117 6.88 0.88 16.43
N LEU A 118 6.46 1.37 15.26
CA LEU A 118 7.27 2.21 14.39
C LEU A 118 7.12 3.71 14.66
N GLY A 119 6.30 4.11 15.65
CA GLY A 119 6.15 5.52 16.05
C GLY A 119 5.14 6.33 15.23
N PHE A 120 4.28 5.70 14.42
CA PHE A 120 3.35 6.38 13.52
C PHE A 120 1.92 6.58 14.08
N SER A 121 1.59 6.07 15.28
CA SER A 121 0.20 6.07 15.76
C SER A 121 -0.31 7.41 16.31
N ASP A 122 -1.49 7.85 15.86
CA ASP A 122 -2.23 9.04 16.37
C ASP A 122 -3.51 8.71 17.18
N LYS A 123 -3.79 7.43 17.49
CA LYS A 123 -5.07 6.89 18.02
C LYS A 123 -6.25 6.93 17.02
N TYR A 124 -7.25 6.12 17.38
CA TYR A 124 -8.57 5.86 16.78
C TYR A 124 -8.68 4.62 15.87
N TYR A 125 -9.24 3.57 16.48
CA TYR A 125 -10.03 2.56 15.79
C TYR A 125 -11.47 3.09 15.74
N LYS A 126 -11.95 3.53 14.59
CA LYS A 126 -13.39 3.77 14.40
C LYS A 126 -13.81 3.12 13.09
N ASN A 127 -14.93 2.43 13.05
CA ASN A 127 -15.51 1.91 11.80
C ASN A 127 -14.55 1.09 10.90
N ASN A 128 -13.73 0.22 11.49
CA ASN A 128 -12.77 -0.66 10.79
C ASN A 128 -11.61 0.05 10.07
N ASN A 129 -11.20 1.23 10.53
CA ASN A 129 -10.06 1.96 9.98
C ASN A 129 -8.93 2.23 11.01
N ILE A 130 -7.74 2.54 10.50
CA ILE A 130 -6.60 3.11 11.21
C ILE A 130 -6.22 4.38 10.48
N GLU A 131 -6.03 5.48 11.23
CA GLU A 131 -5.67 6.77 10.65
C GLU A 131 -4.35 7.31 11.22
N ILE A 132 -3.58 7.97 10.36
CA ILE A 132 -2.44 8.82 10.72
C ILE A 132 -2.78 10.21 10.20
N CYS A 133 -2.84 11.19 11.10
CA CYS A 133 -3.32 12.55 10.79
C CYS A 133 -2.28 13.64 11.08
N SER A 134 -1.32 13.38 11.96
CA SER A 134 -0.26 14.33 12.29
C SER A 134 0.67 14.50 11.10
N LYS A 135 0.87 15.75 10.65
CA LYS A 135 1.80 16.09 9.55
C LYS A 135 3.19 15.49 9.80
N TYR A 136 3.70 15.62 11.03
CA TYR A 136 5.00 15.05 11.43
C TYR A 136 5.02 13.53 11.27
N LYS A 137 3.98 12.82 11.71
CA LYS A 137 3.92 11.35 11.60
C LYS A 137 3.72 10.88 10.17
N ILE A 138 2.99 11.64 9.35
CA ILE A 138 2.84 11.38 7.92
C ILE A 138 4.19 11.52 7.21
N ILE A 139 4.96 12.57 7.51
CA ILE A 139 6.33 12.74 6.98
C ILE A 139 7.21 11.57 7.42
N SER A 140 7.19 11.23 8.72
CA SER A 140 7.95 10.10 9.26
C SER A 140 7.57 8.77 8.61
N TYR A 141 6.27 8.53 8.38
CA TYR A 141 5.77 7.37 7.66
C TYR A 141 6.33 7.32 6.24
N LEU A 142 6.30 8.44 5.50
CA LEU A 142 6.80 8.49 4.14
C LEU A 142 8.32 8.26 4.07
N ASN A 143 9.09 8.85 4.99
CA ASN A 143 10.54 8.66 5.09
C ASN A 143 10.90 7.21 5.42
N THR A 144 10.08 6.53 6.23
CA THR A 144 10.40 5.19 6.75
C THR A 144 9.82 4.04 5.92
N ILE A 145 8.57 4.17 5.47
CA ILE A 145 7.82 3.14 4.75
C ILE A 145 7.83 3.41 3.25
N GLY A 146 7.71 4.67 2.85
CA GLY A 146 7.56 5.05 1.45
C GLY A 146 6.25 4.57 0.82
N SER A 147 6.17 4.68 -0.49
CA SER A 147 5.09 4.13 -1.31
C SER A 147 5.64 3.68 -2.65
N SER A 148 5.04 2.67 -3.25
CA SER A 148 5.28 2.25 -4.62
C SER A 148 4.10 2.62 -5.53
N ASN A 149 3.00 3.10 -4.97
CA ASN A 149 1.87 3.61 -5.72
C ASN A 149 2.11 5.09 -6.07
N ILE A 150 2.36 5.37 -7.35
CA ILE A 150 2.63 6.72 -7.86
C ILE A 150 1.56 7.74 -7.44
N ARG A 151 0.29 7.32 -7.34
CA ARG A 151 -0.81 8.16 -6.90
C ARG A 151 -0.63 8.67 -5.47
N HIS A 152 -0.16 7.81 -4.59
CA HIS A 152 0.13 8.14 -3.20
C HIS A 152 1.35 9.04 -3.10
N ILE A 153 2.41 8.75 -3.87
CA ILE A 153 3.64 9.55 -3.90
C ILE A 153 3.35 10.98 -4.35
N ILE A 154 2.59 11.17 -5.43
CA ILE A 154 2.22 12.50 -5.95
C ILE A 154 1.46 13.29 -4.89
N ARG A 155 0.44 12.69 -4.26
CA ARG A 155 -0.34 13.37 -3.21
C ARG A 155 0.50 13.77 -2.01
N PHE A 156 1.48 12.94 -1.64
CA PHE A 156 2.42 13.30 -0.59
C PHE A 156 3.33 14.46 -0.99
N LYS A 157 4.01 14.36 -2.13
CA LYS A 157 4.99 15.37 -2.56
C LYS A 157 4.34 16.73 -2.84
N GLU A 158 3.18 16.76 -3.47
CA GLU A 158 2.47 18.01 -3.73
C GLU A 158 1.94 18.65 -2.45
N MET A 159 1.55 17.86 -1.45
CA MET A 159 1.24 18.41 -0.13
C MET A 159 2.49 18.98 0.54
N LEU A 160 3.63 18.28 0.48
CA LEU A 160 4.83 18.68 1.20
C LEU A 160 5.48 19.92 0.58
N ASN A 161 5.61 19.95 -0.73
CA ASN A 161 6.38 20.97 -1.44
C ASN A 161 5.55 22.22 -1.71
N ASN A 162 4.25 22.04 -2.00
CA ASN A 162 3.40 23.11 -2.51
C ASN A 162 2.18 23.37 -1.61
N ASN A 163 2.10 22.72 -0.45
CA ASN A 163 0.93 22.76 0.44
C ASN A 163 -0.39 22.40 -0.29
N LYS A 164 -0.32 21.61 -1.37
CA LYS A 164 -1.44 21.31 -2.25
C LYS A 164 -2.03 19.93 -1.95
N LEU A 165 -3.28 19.91 -1.54
CA LEU A 165 -4.04 18.69 -1.26
C LEU A 165 -4.84 18.24 -2.48
N LEU A 166 -4.33 17.23 -3.18
CA LEU A 166 -4.92 16.74 -4.43
C LEU A 166 -6.02 15.69 -4.22
N TYR A 167 -7.13 15.84 -4.95
CA TYR A 167 -8.12 14.81 -5.24
C TYR A 167 -7.54 13.72 -6.17
N LYS A 168 -8.28 12.64 -6.41
CA LYS A 168 -7.76 11.48 -7.18
C LYS A 168 -7.60 11.81 -8.65
N GLU A 169 -8.53 12.61 -9.14
CA GLU A 169 -8.71 13.02 -10.52
C GLU A 169 -7.55 13.91 -10.96
N GLU A 170 -7.13 14.82 -10.08
CA GLU A 170 -6.06 15.80 -10.31
C GLU A 170 -4.67 15.15 -10.43
N VAL A 171 -4.46 13.97 -9.83
CA VAL A 171 -3.16 13.28 -9.82
C VAL A 171 -2.65 13.00 -11.23
N LEU A 172 -3.54 12.74 -12.19
CA LEU A 172 -3.16 12.41 -13.57
C LEU A 172 -2.34 13.52 -14.23
N GLY A 173 -2.65 14.79 -13.94
CA GLY A 173 -1.91 15.94 -14.48
C GLY A 173 -0.45 16.01 -14.04
N TYR A 174 -0.06 15.24 -13.01
CA TYR A 174 1.29 15.21 -12.47
C TYR A 174 2.09 13.99 -12.94
N TYR A 175 1.52 13.04 -13.68
CA TYR A 175 2.22 11.81 -14.03
C TYR A 175 3.50 12.06 -14.84
N SER A 176 3.48 13.03 -15.77
CA SER A 176 4.67 13.42 -16.55
C SER A 176 5.79 13.93 -15.65
N LYS A 177 5.47 14.82 -14.70
CA LYS A 177 6.40 15.38 -13.71
C LYS A 177 7.11 14.31 -12.86
N TYR A 178 6.46 13.18 -12.64
CA TYR A 178 6.94 12.10 -11.76
C TYR A 178 7.29 10.80 -12.50
N SER A 179 7.42 10.85 -13.83
CA SER A 179 7.66 9.69 -14.70
C SER A 179 8.97 8.95 -14.42
N ASN A 180 10.02 9.67 -14.03
CA ASN A 180 11.36 9.12 -13.76
C ASN A 180 11.58 8.72 -12.29
N LEU A 181 10.53 8.66 -11.46
CA LEU A 181 10.68 8.27 -10.06
C LEU A 181 11.10 6.80 -9.92
N LYS A 182 12.14 6.58 -9.12
CA LYS A 182 12.50 5.24 -8.65
C LYS A 182 11.49 4.76 -7.61
N LEU A 183 10.97 3.55 -7.78
CA LEU A 183 10.04 2.91 -6.87
C LEU A 183 10.71 1.76 -6.09
N PRO A 184 10.38 1.56 -4.81
CA PRO A 184 9.52 2.40 -3.97
C PRO A 184 10.15 3.77 -3.70
N CYS A 185 9.32 4.81 -3.70
CA CYS A 185 9.75 6.16 -3.37
C CYS A 185 9.60 6.36 -1.86
N TYR A 186 10.70 6.74 -1.22
CA TYR A 186 10.70 7.19 0.16
C TYR A 186 10.64 8.71 0.21
N GLY A 187 10.30 9.23 1.38
CA GLY A 187 10.33 10.66 1.62
C GLY A 187 11.76 11.18 1.55
N SER A 188 11.99 12.01 0.54
CA SER A 188 13.11 12.93 0.48
C SER A 188 12.54 14.16 -0.19
N VAL A 189 11.99 15.05 0.63
CA VAL A 189 11.86 16.46 0.31
C VAL A 189 12.88 17.11 1.23
N VAL A 190 14.05 17.43 0.68
CA VAL A 190 14.82 18.59 1.13
C VAL A 190 14.52 19.66 0.10
#